data_AF-A0A699WZV9-F1
#
_entry.id   AF-A0A699WZV9-F1
#
_cell.length_a   1.000
_cell.length_b   1.000
_cell.length_c   1.000
_cell.angle_alpha   90.00
_cell.angle_beta   90.00
_cell.angle_gamma   90.00
#
_symmetry.space_group_name_H-M   'P 1'
#
loop_
_entity.id
_entity.type
_entity.pdbx_description
1 polymer ?
#
loop_
_entity_poly.entity_id
_entity_poly.type
_entity_poly.pdbx_seq_one_letter_code
_entity_poly.pdbx_strand_id
1 'polypeptide(L)' 'MKALRDRNIPHESVPICGIDRLPFADIFGIPIACIAHDASRAGSSAVTLLLERIQDRYLPKAKVVIVGELENGVTG' A
#
# COMPACT_ATOMS: atom_id res chain seq x y z
N MET A 1 -14.69 -1.20 -6.38
CA MET A 1 -15.98 -0.84 -5.75
C MET A 1 -16.99 -0.18 -6.70
N LYS A 2 -16.65 0.86 -7.47
CA LYS A 2 -17.60 1.52 -8.39
C LYS A 2 -18.30 0.55 -9.34
N ALA A 3 -17.54 -0.33 -10.01
CA ALA A 3 -18.12 -1.32 -10.93
C ALA A 3 -19.11 -2.29 -10.27
N LEU A 4 -18.87 -2.69 -9.01
CA LEU A 4 -19.81 -3.53 -8.24
C LEU A 4 -21.09 -2.75 -7.95
N ARG A 5 -20.95 -1.49 -7.50
CA ARG A 5 -22.07 -0.58 -7.25
C ARG A 5 -22.93 -0.35 -8.49
N ASP A 6 -22.30 -0.03 -9.63
CA ASP A 6 -22.97 0.25 -10.91
C ASP A 6 -23.74 -0.97 -11.44
N ARG A 7 -23.41 -2.18 -10.95
CA ARG A 7 -24.07 -3.45 -11.31
C ARG A 7 -24.92 -4.03 -10.18
N ASN A 8 -25.11 -3.28 -9.09
CA ASN A 8 -25.85 -3.73 -7.90
C ASN A 8 -25.33 -5.06 -7.30
N ILE A 9 -24.01 -5.31 -7.43
CA ILE A 9 -23.34 -6.49 -6.89
C ILE A 9 -22.87 -6.17 -5.46
N PRO A 10 -23.30 -6.94 -4.44
CA PRO A 10 -22.80 -6.81 -3.09
C PRO A 10 -21.29 -7.08 -3.04
N HIS A 11 -20.55 -6.29 -2.26
CA HIS A 11 -19.09 -6.44 -2.22
C HIS A 11 -18.66 -7.70 -1.45
N GLU A 12 -19.47 -8.11 -0.48
CA GLU A 12 -19.36 -9.35 0.27
C GLU A 12 -19.57 -10.61 -0.58
N SER A 13 -20.13 -10.49 -1.79
CA SER A 13 -20.36 -11.64 -2.67
C SER A 13 -19.16 -11.99 -3.54
N VAL A 14 -18.04 -11.24 -3.44
CA VAL A 14 -16.83 -11.46 -4.22
C VAL A 14 -15.60 -11.25 -3.32
N PRO A 15 -14.62 -12.17 -3.30
CA PRO A 15 -13.35 -11.92 -2.62
C PRO A 15 -12.60 -10.73 -3.25
N ILE A 16 -12.25 -9.73 -2.45
CA ILE A 16 -11.52 -8.54 -2.88
C ILE A 16 -10.25 -8.43 -2.05
N CYS A 17 -9.11 -8.24 -2.71
CA CYS A 17 -7.84 -7.88 -2.08
C CYS A 17 -7.27 -6.63 -2.76
N GLY A 18 -6.85 -5.65 -1.96
CA GLY A 18 -6.20 -4.43 -2.40
C GLY A 18 -4.68 -4.49 -2.32
N ILE A 19 -4.02 -3.52 -2.96
CA ILE A 19 -2.61 -3.18 -2.72
C ILE A 19 -2.61 -1.80 -2.09
N ASP A 20 -1.82 -1.67 -1.02
CA ASP A 20 -1.83 -0.57 -0.06
C ASP A 20 -3.13 -0.44 0.72
N ARG A 21 -3.04 0.24 1.87
CA ARG A 21 -4.22 0.56 2.67
C ARG A 21 -5.14 1.44 1.82
N LEU A 22 -6.45 1.21 1.95
CA LEU A 22 -7.48 1.96 1.26
C LEU A 22 -8.24 2.82 2.28
N PRO A 23 -7.77 4.04 2.62
CA PRO A 23 -8.38 4.86 3.66
C PRO A 23 -9.88 5.09 3.44
N PHE A 24 -10.30 5.14 2.18
CA PHE A 24 -11.71 5.28 1.84
C PHE A 24 -12.51 4.05 2.27
N ALA A 25 -12.01 2.83 2.08
CA ALA A 25 -12.71 1.62 2.53
C ALA A 25 -12.86 1.62 4.06
N ASP A 26 -11.81 2.01 4.78
CA ASP A 26 -11.82 2.14 6.23
C ASP A 26 -12.86 3.19 6.70
N ILE A 27 -12.92 4.36 6.05
CA ILE A 27 -13.89 5.42 6.37
C ILE A 27 -15.34 4.94 6.24
N PHE A 28 -15.64 4.09 5.27
CA PHE A 28 -16.99 3.56 5.06
C PHE A 28 -17.25 2.24 5.80
N GLY A 29 -16.33 1.80 6.66
CA GLY A 29 -16.47 0.55 7.41
C GLY A 29 -16.54 -0.69 6.51
N ILE A 30 -15.89 -0.65 5.35
CA ILE A 30 -15.84 -1.77 4.41
C ILE A 30 -14.51 -2.49 4.61
N PRO A 31 -14.49 -3.65 5.30
CA PRO A 31 -13.26 -4.38 5.53
C PRO A 31 -12.77 -5.01 4.22
N ILE A 32 -11.71 -4.45 3.64
CA ILE A 32 -11.03 -5.00 2.46
C ILE A 32 -9.64 -5.44 2.89
N ALA A 33 -9.33 -6.72 2.72
CA ALA A 33 -7.97 -7.21 2.91
C ALA A 33 -7.03 -6.53 1.92
N CYS A 34 -5.83 -6.16 2.34
CA CYS A 34 -4.85 -5.55 1.45
C CYS A 34 -3.43 -5.97 1.80
N ILE A 35 -2.53 -5.88 0.81
CA ILE A 35 -1.10 -5.92 1.05
C ILE A 35 -0.64 -4.50 1.35
N ALA A 36 -0.45 -4.18 2.62
CA ALA A 36 -0.04 -2.87 3.09
C ALA A 36 1.48 -2.72 3.05
N HIS A 37 1.97 -1.63 2.46
CA HIS A 37 3.38 -1.27 2.51
C HIS A 37 3.62 -0.13 3.51
N ASP A 38 4.78 -0.16 4.19
CA ASP A 38 5.24 0.97 4.99
C ASP A 38 5.72 2.10 4.08
N ALA A 39 4.78 2.99 3.72
CA ALA A 39 5.05 4.15 2.89
C ALA A 39 6.04 5.13 3.54
N SER A 40 6.06 5.23 4.87
CA SER A 40 7.00 6.08 5.62
C SER A 40 8.42 5.57 5.44
N ARG A 41 8.64 4.26 5.56
CA ARG A 41 9.94 3.62 5.32
C ARG A 41 10.34 3.68 3.86
N ALA A 42 9.41 3.52 2.92
CA ALA A 42 9.70 3.69 1.50
C ALA A 42 10.22 5.11 1.20
N GLY A 43 9.53 6.14 1.71
CA GLY A 43 9.91 7.54 1.55
C GLY A 43 11.25 7.87 2.19
N SER A 44 11.46 7.49 3.46
CA SER A 44 12.72 7.77 4.15
C SER A 44 13.91 7.07 3.50
N SER A 45 13.74 5.81 3.07
CA SER A 45 14.78 5.08 2.34
C SER A 45 15.13 5.75 1.01
N ALA A 46 14.15 6.25 0.27
CA ALA A 46 14.39 6.96 -0.99
C ALA A 46 15.18 8.26 -0.78
N VAL A 47 14.84 9.04 0.25
CA VAL A 47 15.56 10.27 0.59
C VAL A 47 16.99 9.96 1.02
N THR A 48 17.20 8.94 1.84
CA THR A 48 18.55 8.51 2.25
C THR A 48 19.40 8.15 1.04
N LEU A 49 18.90 7.30 0.14
CA LEU A 49 19.63 6.91 -1.08
C LEU A 49 19.99 8.11 -1.96
N LEU A 50 19.11 9.12 -2.06
CA LEU A 50 19.38 10.35 -2.79
C LEU A 50 20.51 11.15 -2.12
N LEU A 51 20.44 11.36 -0.81
CA LEU A 51 21.41 12.17 -0.07
C LEU A 51 22.80 11.54 -0.07
N GLU A 52 22.89 10.21 0.08
CA GLU A 52 24.15 9.46 -0.05
C GLU A 52 24.77 9.66 -1.44
N ARG A 53 23.95 9.66 -2.49
CA ARG A 53 24.40 9.87 -3.87
C ARG A 53 24.87 11.30 -4.14
N ILE A 54 24.28 12.29 -3.48
CA ILE A 54 24.71 13.69 -3.56
C ILE A 54 26.08 13.86 -2.91
N GLN A 55 26.33 13.16 -1.80
CA GLN A 55 27.63 13.18 -1.11
C GLN A 55 28.73 12.47 -1.91
N ASP A 56 28.41 11.36 -2.58
CA ASP A 56 29.33 10.65 -3.46
C ASP A 56 28.69 10.24 -4.80
N ARG A 57 29.10 10.93 -5.88
CA ARG A 57 28.65 10.66 -7.25
C ARG A 57 29.22 9.39 -7.89
N TYR A 58 30.13 8.68 -7.22
CA TYR A 58 30.68 7.40 -7.66
C TYR A 58 30.15 6.19 -6.86
N LEU A 59 29.39 6.44 -5.80
CA LEU A 59 28.66 5.41 -5.05
C LEU A 59 27.88 4.46 -6.00
N PRO A 60 27.98 3.13 -5.83
CA PRO A 60 27.23 2.19 -6.65
C PRO A 60 25.71 2.38 -6.53
N LYS A 61 24.96 1.97 -7.56
CA LYS A 61 23.50 1.97 -7.48
C LYS A 61 23.04 1.01 -6.39
N ALA A 62 22.22 1.51 -5.47
CA ALA A 62 21.59 0.72 -4.42
C ALA A 62 20.09 0.56 -4.68
N LYS A 63 19.51 -0.49 -4.07
CA LYS A 63 18.08 -0.79 -4.13
C LYS A 63 17.62 -1.24 -2.75
N VAL A 64 16.55 -0.63 -2.25
CA VAL A 64 15.84 -1.06 -1.04
C VAL A 64 14.50 -1.65 -1.47
N VAL A 65 14.16 -2.82 -0.93
CA VAL A 65 12.85 -3.48 -1.17
C VAL A 65 12.04 -3.36 0.11
N ILE A 66 10.86 -2.74 0.00
CA ILE A 66 9.87 -2.69 1.07
C ILE A 66 8.85 -3.80 0.78
N VAL A 67 8.85 -4.83 1.63
CA VAL A 67 7.90 -5.94 1.52
C VAL A 67 6.59 -5.51 2.17
N GLY A 68 5.48 -5.70 1.48
CA GLY A 68 4.15 -5.47 2.03
C GLY A 68 3.69 -6.65 2.88
N GLU A 69 2.82 -6.36 3.85
CA GLU A 69 2.24 -7.35 4.75
C GLU A 69 0.72 -7.44 4.53
N LEU A 70 0.15 -8.64 4.71
CA LEU A 70 -1.29 -8.82 4.62
C LEU A 70 -1.95 -8.19 5.84
N GLU A 71 -2.73 -7.14 5.61
CA GLU A 71 -3.67 -6.58 6.57
C GLU A 71 -5.08 -7.06 6.23
N ASN A 72 -5.68 -7.86 7.11
CA ASN A 72 -7.08 -8.21 7.00
C ASN A 72 -7.90 -7.02 7.52
N GLY A 73 -8.66 -6.34 6.64
CA GLY A 73 -9.47 -5.18 7.00
C GLY A 73 -10.18 -5.40 8.34
N VAL A 74 -9.91 -4.53 9.31
CA VAL A 74 -10.17 -4.81 10.73
C VAL A 74 -11.68 -4.96 10.96
N THR A 75 -12.10 -6.15 11.38
CA THR A 75 -13.40 -6.36 12.04
C THR A 75 -13.22 -5.92 13.50
N GLY A 76 -13.41 -4.62 13.75
CA GLY A 76 -13.68 -4.11 15.09
C GLY A 76 -15.11 -4.43 15.49
#